data_AF-A0A8B6EYR9-F1
#
_entry.id   AF-A0A8B6EYR9-F1
#
_cell.length_a   1.000
_cell.length_b   1.000
_cell.length_c   1.000
_cell.angle_alpha   90.00
_cell.angle_beta   90.00
_cell.angle_gamma   90.00
#
_symmetry.space_group_name_H-M   'P 1'
#
loop_
_entity.id
_entity.type
_entity.pdbx_description
1 polymer ?
#
loop_
_entity_poly.entity_id
_entity_poly.type
_entity_poly.pdbx_seq_one_letter_code
_entity_poly.pdbx_strand_id
1 'polypeptide(L)'
;MRDNLSSDQSKTIITSGSYGEGLEMRGSDLDIMQVYKSIKVIADKQPDFDTSITYLSMDTDDVKPGFTQLRLEYSRLQYDLECCEEHNGEHYFSSALWMRNTLLCGNKDNQIHGPCISDKEGVLDVAYTLHCRTWISSAVNWITRSSSSWPSHDVIQSIINHGVLFVPIGVKGSPKEDIEWRVSFSVAEKLLINTFTHQLICYALLKIILKDGIANDYECKNLLCSFFLKTIMFWISEELPSAVWKPDNLNLVLCDVQQVSLLCRAFSLLALLHSRKQHVREQNSGPCS
;
A
#
# COMPACT_ATOMS: atom_id res chain seq x y z
N MET A 1 32.44 -10.55 3.61
CA MET A 1 32.61 -9.20 3.02
C MET A 1 32.09 -8.23 4.05
N ARG A 2 32.87 -7.21 4.43
CA ARG A 2 32.51 -6.30 5.54
C ARG A 2 31.50 -5.29 5.02
N ASP A 3 30.24 -5.42 5.41
CA ASP A 3 29.20 -4.44 5.12
C ASP A 3 29.31 -3.27 6.09
N ASN A 4 29.88 -2.17 5.61
CA ASN A 4 29.71 -0.87 6.23
C ASN A 4 28.33 -0.31 5.82
N LEU A 5 27.27 -0.80 6.45
CA LEU A 5 25.98 -0.11 6.43
C LEU A 5 26.05 1.02 7.46
N SER A 6 26.14 2.25 6.98
CA SER A 6 25.87 3.45 7.77
C SER A 6 24.52 3.26 8.49
N SER A 7 24.54 3.20 9.82
CA SER A 7 23.32 3.24 10.62
C SER A 7 22.80 4.68 10.63
N ASP A 8 22.20 5.10 9.52
CA ASP A 8 21.53 6.38 9.42
C ASP A 8 20.30 6.35 10.34
N GLN A 9 20.45 6.85 11.56
CA GLN A 9 19.38 6.87 12.57
C GLN A 9 18.16 7.68 12.11
N SER A 10 18.29 8.52 11.07
CA SER A 10 17.21 9.33 10.51
C SER A 10 16.14 8.52 9.77
N LYS A 11 16.43 7.26 9.42
CA LYS A 11 15.53 6.41 8.63
C LYS A 11 15.25 5.07 9.30
N THR A 12 14.13 4.45 8.91
CA THR A 12 13.84 3.03 9.18
C THR A 12 13.65 2.33 7.84
N ILE A 13 14.25 1.16 7.66
CA ILE A 13 14.06 0.33 6.47
C ILE A 13 13.09 -0.79 6.83
N ILE A 14 12.06 -0.97 6.01
CA ILE A 14 11.10 -2.07 6.12
C ILE A 14 11.19 -2.88 4.83
N THR A 15 11.57 -4.15 4.93
CA THR A 15 11.49 -5.06 3.78
C THR A 15 10.04 -5.42 3.50
N SER A 16 9.65 -5.34 2.24
CA SER A 16 8.32 -5.70 1.71
C SER A 16 8.49 -6.77 0.62
N GLY A 17 7.40 -7.09 -0.07
CA GLY A 17 7.41 -8.05 -1.18
C GLY A 17 7.79 -9.47 -0.75
N SER A 18 8.21 -10.29 -1.70
CA SER A 18 8.50 -11.72 -1.44
C SER A 18 9.50 -11.92 -0.30
N TYR A 19 10.62 -11.19 -0.32
CA TYR A 19 11.62 -11.27 0.75
C TYR A 19 11.11 -10.77 2.10
N GLY A 20 10.36 -9.66 2.12
CA GLY A 20 9.75 -9.12 3.34
C GLY A 20 8.67 -10.02 3.92
N GLU A 21 8.05 -10.87 3.10
CA GLU A 21 7.04 -11.87 3.44
C GLU A 21 7.64 -13.24 3.84
N GLY A 22 8.97 -13.38 3.83
CA GLY A 22 9.65 -14.64 4.14
C GLY A 22 9.62 -15.68 3.02
N LEU A 23 9.37 -15.25 1.77
CA LEU A 23 9.29 -16.09 0.58
C LEU A 23 10.47 -15.78 -0.35
N GLU A 24 11.42 -16.70 -0.46
CA GLU A 24 12.51 -16.59 -1.44
C GLU A 24 12.09 -17.27 -2.76
N MET A 25 11.78 -16.46 -3.78
CA MET A 25 11.36 -16.95 -5.09
C MET A 25 12.32 -16.47 -6.16
N ARG A 26 12.79 -17.37 -7.03
CA ARG A 26 13.77 -17.06 -8.09
C ARG A 26 13.34 -15.87 -8.94
N GLY A 27 14.19 -14.87 -9.11
CA GLY A 27 13.91 -13.68 -9.92
C GLY A 27 12.83 -12.79 -9.31
N SER A 28 12.77 -12.72 -7.98
CA SER A 28 12.05 -11.63 -7.29
C SER A 28 12.98 -10.44 -7.18
N ASP A 29 12.41 -9.27 -7.36
CA ASP A 29 12.94 -7.99 -6.91
C ASP A 29 13.01 -7.90 -5.38
N LEU A 30 13.77 -6.93 -4.92
CA LEU A 30 13.88 -6.54 -3.52
C LEU A 30 13.07 -5.26 -3.32
N ASP A 31 11.90 -5.41 -2.69
CA ASP A 31 11.08 -4.28 -2.28
C ASP A 31 11.48 -3.79 -0.88
N ILE A 32 11.80 -2.51 -0.76
CA ILE A 32 12.02 -1.86 0.53
C ILE A 32 11.22 -0.56 0.65
N MET A 33 10.74 -0.30 1.87
CA MET A 33 10.16 0.98 2.24
C MET A 33 11.12 1.70 3.17
N GLN A 34 11.57 2.87 2.77
CA GLN A 34 12.42 3.74 3.57
C GLN A 34 11.55 4.79 4.24
N VAL A 35 11.40 4.70 5.56
CA VAL A 35 10.60 5.62 6.37
C VAL A 35 11.48 6.74 6.89
N TYR A 36 11.12 7.99 6.62
CA TYR A 36 11.84 9.18 7.09
C TYR A 36 11.34 9.58 8.48
N LYS A 37 12.21 9.61 9.48
CA LYS A 37 11.84 9.94 10.87
C LYS A 37 11.80 11.44 11.15
N SER A 38 12.46 12.24 10.30
CA SER A 38 12.47 13.71 10.38
C SER A 38 11.15 14.34 9.92
N ILE A 39 10.25 13.55 9.32
CA ILE A 39 8.93 14.00 8.85
C ILE A 39 7.88 13.12 9.52
N LYS A 40 6.90 13.73 10.19
CA LYS A 40 5.81 13.01 10.86
C LYS A 40 4.47 13.45 10.30
N VAL A 41 3.63 12.48 9.99
CA VAL A 41 2.22 12.71 9.66
C VAL A 41 1.40 12.52 10.93
N ILE A 42 0.63 13.53 11.32
CA ILE A 42 -0.23 13.51 12.50
C ILE A 42 -1.70 13.38 12.08
N ALA A 43 -2.44 12.52 12.79
CA ALA A 43 -3.88 12.37 12.59
C ALA A 43 -4.71 13.34 13.43
N ASP A 44 -4.28 13.61 14.67
CA ASP A 44 -4.93 14.52 15.60
C ASP A 44 -3.91 15.45 16.29
N LYS A 45 -4.38 16.60 16.78
CA LYS A 45 -3.58 17.78 17.19
C LYS A 45 -2.34 17.48 18.04
N GLN A 46 -1.22 18.03 17.56
CA GLN A 46 0.06 18.42 18.17
C GLN A 46 0.55 17.69 19.44
N PRO A 47 1.52 16.76 19.33
CA PRO A 47 2.39 16.38 20.45
C PRO A 47 3.41 17.50 20.75
N ASP A 48 4.19 17.37 21.83
CA ASP A 48 5.34 18.25 22.13
C ASP A 48 6.14 18.58 20.86
N PHE A 49 6.24 19.88 20.54
CA PHE A 49 6.82 20.35 19.29
C PHE A 49 8.34 20.18 19.30
N ASP A 50 8.82 19.14 18.62
CA ASP A 50 10.23 18.99 18.31
C ASP A 50 10.54 19.81 17.06
N THR A 51 11.21 20.95 17.24
CA THR A 51 11.50 21.87 16.15
C THR A 51 12.44 21.32 15.07
N SER A 52 13.08 20.17 15.30
CA SER A 52 13.89 19.43 14.33
C SER A 52 13.08 18.55 13.38
N ILE A 53 11.78 18.40 13.65
CA ILE A 53 10.85 17.56 12.90
C ILE A 53 9.93 18.42 12.04
N THR A 54 9.69 17.97 10.81
CA THR A 54 8.63 18.48 9.95
C THR A 54 7.32 17.77 10.29
N TYR A 55 6.27 18.55 10.51
CA TYR A 55 4.94 18.03 10.84
C TYR A 55 3.98 18.29 9.68
N LEU A 56 3.29 17.23 9.28
CA LEU A 56 2.25 17.23 8.27
C LEU A 56 0.94 16.72 8.89
N SER A 57 -0.20 17.25 8.48
CA SER A 57 -1.51 16.69 8.84
C SER A 57 -2.18 16.07 7.62
N MET A 58 -3.02 15.06 7.86
CA MET A 58 -3.85 14.51 6.79
C MET A 58 -5.01 15.46 6.51
N ASP A 59 -5.18 15.78 5.23
CA ASP A 59 -6.37 16.40 4.68
C ASP A 59 -7.09 15.37 3.80
N THR A 60 -8.27 14.95 4.25
CA THR A 60 -9.06 13.90 3.62
C THR A 60 -10.31 14.46 2.91
N ASP A 61 -10.37 15.78 2.70
CA ASP A 61 -11.50 16.41 2.03
C ASP A 61 -11.37 16.23 0.51
N ASP A 62 -12.44 15.75 -0.13
CA ASP A 62 -12.51 15.60 -1.59
C ASP A 62 -11.36 14.75 -2.17
N VAL A 63 -11.00 13.66 -1.47
CA VAL A 63 -10.01 12.66 -1.92
C VAL A 63 -10.65 11.30 -2.15
N LYS A 64 -10.06 10.52 -3.05
CA LYS A 64 -10.50 9.13 -3.30
C LYS A 64 -10.16 8.23 -2.10
N PRO A 65 -11.01 7.23 -1.75
CA PRO A 65 -10.69 6.26 -0.72
C PRO A 65 -9.30 5.61 -0.92
N GLY A 66 -8.51 5.55 0.15
CA GLY A 66 -7.13 5.08 0.13
C GLY A 66 -6.08 6.14 -0.19
N PHE A 67 -6.50 7.38 -0.46
CA PHE A 67 -5.62 8.53 -0.68
C PHE A 67 -5.92 9.63 0.35
N THR A 68 -4.96 10.55 0.50
CA THR A 68 -5.04 11.75 1.33
C THR A 68 -4.19 12.84 0.68
N GLN A 69 -4.39 14.08 1.07
CA GLN A 69 -3.40 15.13 0.91
C GLN A 69 -2.68 15.33 2.24
N LEU A 70 -1.46 15.87 2.20
CA LEU A 70 -0.67 16.12 3.41
C LEU A 70 -0.41 17.62 3.53
N ARG A 71 -1.13 18.29 4.43
CA ARG A 71 -0.95 19.73 4.68
C ARG A 71 0.28 19.96 5.56
N LEU A 72 1.10 20.93 5.20
CA LEU A 72 2.25 21.35 6.00
C LEU A 72 1.77 22.12 7.23
N GLU A 73 2.06 21.58 8.42
CA GLU A 73 1.76 22.25 9.69
C GLU A 73 2.98 23.02 10.21
N TYR A 74 4.17 22.47 10.00
CA TYR A 74 5.43 23.09 10.42
C TYR A 74 6.63 22.45 9.74
N SER A 75 7.59 23.28 9.31
CA SER A 75 8.95 22.84 9.00
C SER A 75 9.95 23.98 9.20
N ARG A 76 11.19 23.63 9.54
CA ARG A 76 12.37 24.52 9.47
C ARG A 76 13.36 24.10 8.38
N LEU A 77 13.10 22.97 7.72
CA LEU A 77 14.03 22.37 6.78
C LEU A 77 13.68 22.87 5.37
N GLN A 78 14.59 23.64 4.78
CA GLN A 78 14.41 24.20 3.44
C GLN A 78 14.09 23.12 2.39
N TYR A 79 14.72 21.95 2.48
CA TYR A 79 14.45 20.82 1.59
C TYR A 79 13.00 20.32 1.66
N ASP A 80 12.40 20.29 2.85
CA ASP A 80 11.02 19.85 3.03
C ASP A 80 10.04 20.92 2.48
N LEU A 81 10.39 22.21 2.66
CA LEU A 81 9.64 23.32 2.07
C LEU A 81 9.68 23.32 0.53
N GLU A 82 10.81 22.93 -0.06
CA GLU A 82 10.95 22.75 -1.52
C GLU A 82 10.12 21.58 -2.07
N CYS A 83 9.63 20.70 -1.20
CA CYS A 83 8.69 19.65 -1.55
C CYS A 83 7.23 20.08 -1.37
N CYS A 84 6.94 21.35 -1.04
CA CYS A 84 5.57 21.85 -0.83
C CYS A 84 5.06 22.68 -2.01
N GLU A 85 3.74 22.63 -2.23
CA GLU A 85 3.01 23.44 -3.20
C GLU A 85 1.87 24.21 -2.51
N GLU A 86 1.58 25.42 -2.96
CA GLU A 86 0.45 26.20 -2.47
C GLU A 86 -0.82 25.90 -3.27
N HIS A 87 -1.89 25.52 -2.57
CA HIS A 87 -3.21 25.29 -3.13
C HIS A 87 -4.25 25.97 -2.24
N ASN A 88 -5.01 26.92 -2.78
CA ASN A 88 -6.04 27.69 -2.06
C ASN A 88 -5.54 28.40 -0.78
N GLY A 89 -4.30 28.87 -0.77
CA GLY A 89 -3.69 29.56 0.39
C GLY A 89 -3.14 28.63 1.47
N GLU A 90 -3.23 27.32 1.28
CA GLU A 90 -2.64 26.30 2.16
C GLU A 90 -1.46 25.61 1.46
N HIS A 91 -0.48 25.17 2.23
CA HIS A 91 0.68 24.46 1.69
C HIS A 91 0.53 22.95 1.86
N TYR A 92 0.68 22.21 0.75
CA TYR A 92 0.61 20.76 0.73
C TYR A 92 1.95 20.16 0.34
N PHE A 93 2.34 19.11 1.03
CA PHE A 93 3.56 18.35 0.76
C PHE A 93 3.33 17.51 -0.51
N SER A 94 3.96 17.89 -1.62
CA SER A 94 3.78 17.30 -2.95
C SER A 94 4.49 15.96 -3.06
N SER A 95 3.74 14.93 -3.44
CA SER A 95 4.28 13.59 -3.68
C SER A 95 5.19 13.59 -4.92
N ALA A 96 4.86 14.39 -5.93
CA ALA A 96 5.64 14.54 -7.15
C ALA A 96 6.97 15.25 -6.90
N LEU A 97 6.95 16.38 -6.15
CA LEU A 97 8.20 17.08 -5.78
C LEU A 97 9.07 16.22 -4.87
N TRP A 98 8.47 15.52 -3.90
CA TRP A 98 9.19 14.58 -3.04
C TRP A 98 9.91 13.50 -3.85
N MET A 99 9.22 12.86 -4.78
CA MET A 99 9.80 11.83 -5.65
C MET A 99 10.89 12.38 -6.55
N ARG A 100 10.65 13.54 -7.18
CA ARG A 100 11.64 14.23 -8.02
C ARG A 100 12.90 14.57 -7.24
N ASN A 101 12.78 15.20 -6.08
CA ASN A 101 13.91 15.63 -5.28
C ASN A 101 14.68 14.42 -4.72
N THR A 102 13.96 13.37 -4.32
CA THR A 102 14.58 12.10 -3.89
C THR A 102 15.37 11.46 -5.01
N LEU A 103 14.81 11.41 -6.23
CA LEU A 103 15.49 10.86 -7.40
C LEU A 103 16.77 11.63 -7.74
N LEU A 104 16.73 12.97 -7.68
CA LEU A 104 17.88 13.83 -7.95
C LEU A 104 19.03 13.64 -6.95
N CYS A 105 18.73 13.24 -5.71
CA CYS A 105 19.73 12.91 -4.70
C CYS A 105 20.30 11.48 -4.84
N GLY A 106 19.67 10.64 -5.66
CA GLY A 106 20.01 9.23 -5.85
C GLY A 106 21.00 8.97 -6.99
N ASN A 107 21.06 7.70 -7.42
CA ASN A 107 21.83 7.30 -8.60
C ASN A 107 21.10 7.77 -9.87
N LYS A 108 21.85 8.27 -10.86
CA LYS A 108 21.32 8.84 -12.11
C LYS A 108 20.63 7.82 -13.01
N ASP A 109 20.98 6.54 -12.86
CA ASP A 109 20.37 5.46 -13.64
C ASP A 109 19.03 4.98 -13.04
N ASN A 110 18.67 5.47 -11.84
CA ASN A 110 17.41 5.12 -11.20
C ASN A 110 16.22 5.76 -11.93
N GLN A 111 15.07 5.11 -11.83
CA GLN A 111 13.84 5.54 -12.49
C GLN A 111 12.66 5.49 -11.53
N ILE A 112 11.68 6.37 -11.74
CA ILE A 112 10.43 6.35 -10.99
C ILE A 112 9.53 5.24 -11.56
N HIS A 113 9.11 4.31 -10.70
CA HIS A 113 8.17 3.24 -11.01
C HIS A 113 7.01 3.28 -10.01
N GLY A 114 5.92 3.93 -10.39
CA GLY A 114 4.79 4.18 -9.48
C GLY A 114 5.26 4.95 -8.24
N PRO A 115 5.01 4.46 -7.00
CA PRO A 115 5.47 5.10 -5.79
C PRO A 115 6.95 4.84 -5.44
N CYS A 116 7.64 4.05 -6.25
CA CYS A 116 9.00 3.57 -5.98
C CYS A 116 10.02 4.27 -6.89
N ILE A 117 11.26 4.30 -6.42
CA ILE A 117 12.43 4.53 -7.27
C ILE A 117 13.13 3.19 -7.43
N SER A 118 13.20 2.74 -8.67
CA SER A 118 13.82 1.48 -9.07
C SER A 118 15.25 1.72 -9.53
N ASP A 119 16.12 0.75 -9.28
CA ASP A 119 17.39 0.68 -10.02
C ASP A 119 17.14 0.33 -11.50
N LYS A 120 18.19 0.47 -12.31
CA LYS A 120 18.08 0.27 -13.77
C LYS A 120 17.71 -1.16 -14.14
N GLU A 121 18.17 -2.10 -13.35
CA GLU A 121 17.97 -3.53 -13.54
C GLU A 121 16.58 -4.00 -13.05
N GLY A 122 15.84 -3.16 -12.31
CA GLY A 122 14.56 -3.51 -11.70
C GLY A 122 14.71 -4.58 -10.61
N VAL A 123 15.89 -4.65 -9.98
CA VAL A 123 16.21 -5.59 -8.92
C VAL A 123 15.90 -4.99 -7.56
N LEU A 124 15.97 -3.67 -7.41
CA LEU A 124 15.69 -2.96 -6.16
C LEU A 124 14.64 -1.88 -6.39
N ASP A 125 13.52 -2.00 -5.68
CA ASP A 125 12.45 -1.01 -5.64
C ASP A 125 12.39 -0.37 -4.25
N VAL A 126 12.58 0.95 -4.19
CA VAL A 126 12.57 1.72 -2.93
C VAL A 126 11.38 2.66 -2.89
N ALA A 127 10.44 2.43 -1.97
CA ALA A 127 9.37 3.37 -1.66
C ALA A 127 9.82 4.35 -0.54
N TYR A 128 9.82 5.64 -0.84
CA TYR A 128 10.25 6.69 0.09
C TYR A 128 9.04 7.23 0.87
N THR A 129 8.85 6.69 2.06
CA THR A 129 7.56 6.75 2.77
C THR A 129 7.57 7.66 4.00
N LEU A 130 6.39 8.16 4.32
CA LEU A 130 6.11 8.93 5.53
C LEU A 130 5.28 8.07 6.50
N HIS A 131 5.34 8.40 7.79
CA HIS A 131 4.73 7.58 8.85
C HIS A 131 3.76 8.39 9.70
N CYS A 132 2.55 7.86 9.86
CA CYS A 132 1.63 8.23 10.93
C CYS A 132 1.59 7.10 11.96
N ARG A 133 1.95 7.40 13.21
CA ARG A 133 1.98 6.40 14.30
C ARG A 133 0.60 6.03 14.85
N THR A 134 -0.43 6.75 14.42
CA THR A 134 -1.81 6.49 14.84
C THR A 134 -2.56 5.76 13.74
N TRP A 135 -3.46 4.87 14.13
CA TRP A 135 -4.39 4.26 13.19
C TRP A 135 -5.37 5.31 12.66
N ILE A 136 -5.64 5.29 11.36
CA ILE A 136 -6.48 6.30 10.71
C ILE A 136 -7.97 5.99 10.87
N SER A 137 -8.77 7.04 11.01
CA SER A 137 -10.22 6.95 11.21
C SER A 137 -10.94 6.19 10.08
N SER A 138 -10.49 6.36 8.84
CA SER A 138 -11.06 5.69 7.66
C SER A 138 -10.90 4.16 7.66
N ALA A 139 -10.02 3.62 8.51
CA ALA A 139 -9.76 2.19 8.65
C ALA A 139 -10.28 1.59 9.97
N VAL A 140 -11.06 2.32 10.76
CA VAL A 140 -11.59 1.83 12.07
C VAL A 140 -12.52 0.63 11.91
N ASN A 141 -13.24 0.53 10.79
CA ASN A 141 -14.12 -0.61 10.50
C ASN A 141 -13.37 -1.95 10.44
N TRP A 142 -12.08 -1.93 10.07
CA TRP A 142 -11.27 -3.14 10.08
C TRP A 142 -11.00 -3.66 11.49
N ILE A 143 -10.89 -2.78 12.48
CA ILE A 143 -10.67 -3.15 13.89
C ILE A 143 -11.94 -3.70 14.52
N THR A 144 -13.09 -3.14 14.14
CA THR A 144 -14.38 -3.42 14.79
C THR A 144 -15.16 -4.58 14.14
N ARG A 145 -14.70 -5.11 13.01
CA ARG A 145 -15.35 -6.25 12.36
C ARG A 145 -15.10 -7.53 13.16
N SER A 146 -16.14 -8.34 13.33
CA SER A 146 -16.06 -9.64 14.00
C SER A 146 -15.27 -10.63 13.12
N SER A 147 -14.22 -11.24 13.68
CA SER A 147 -13.56 -12.41 13.09
C SER A 147 -13.63 -13.59 14.06
N SER A 148 -13.89 -14.79 13.55
CA SER A 148 -14.13 -15.97 14.38
C SER A 148 -12.86 -16.67 14.87
N SER A 149 -11.70 -16.42 14.26
CA SER A 149 -10.48 -17.18 14.58
C SER A 149 -9.14 -16.50 14.25
N TRP A 150 -9.10 -15.48 13.40
CA TRP A 150 -7.87 -14.82 12.97
C TRP A 150 -8.16 -13.39 12.50
N PRO A 151 -7.25 -12.41 12.69
CA PRO A 151 -6.04 -12.48 13.51
C PRO A 151 -6.35 -12.44 15.03
N SER A 152 -5.35 -12.72 15.87
CA SER A 152 -5.52 -12.60 17.33
C SER A 152 -5.59 -11.13 17.76
N HIS A 153 -6.17 -10.87 18.93
CA HIS A 153 -6.26 -9.53 19.51
C HIS A 153 -4.89 -8.85 19.65
N ASP A 154 -3.85 -9.60 20.05
CA ASP A 154 -2.49 -9.07 20.21
C ASP A 154 -1.90 -8.58 18.88
N VAL A 155 -2.21 -9.29 17.79
CA VAL A 155 -1.78 -8.90 16.44
C VAL A 155 -2.52 -7.63 16.00
N ILE A 156 -3.84 -7.55 16.26
CA ILE A 156 -4.63 -6.34 15.99
C ILE A 156 -4.06 -5.14 16.77
N GLN A 157 -3.77 -5.30 18.06
CA GLN A 157 -3.21 -4.23 18.87
C GLN A 157 -1.82 -3.81 18.39
N SER A 158 -0.98 -4.77 17.99
CA SER A 158 0.32 -4.49 17.38
C SER A 158 0.18 -3.66 16.11
N ILE A 159 -0.77 -4.01 15.23
CA ILE A 159 -1.07 -3.27 14.00
C ILE A 159 -1.49 -1.83 14.31
N ILE A 160 -2.43 -1.64 15.25
CA ILE A 160 -2.89 -0.32 15.68
C ILE A 160 -1.73 0.54 16.19
N ASN A 161 -0.86 -0.03 17.02
CA ASN A 161 0.28 0.66 17.61
C ASN A 161 1.35 1.07 16.59
N HIS A 162 1.41 0.38 15.44
CA HIS A 162 2.31 0.75 14.34
C HIS A 162 1.74 1.86 13.46
N GLY A 163 0.42 2.04 13.41
CA GLY A 163 -0.23 3.05 12.57
C GLY A 163 -0.14 2.72 11.07
N VAL A 164 0.04 3.74 10.23
CA VAL A 164 0.00 3.62 8.75
C VAL A 164 1.14 4.37 8.08
N LEU A 165 1.51 3.93 6.87
CA LEU A 165 2.48 4.61 6.02
C LEU A 165 1.80 5.39 4.90
N PHE A 166 2.53 6.32 4.30
CA PHE A 166 2.11 7.04 3.09
C PHE A 166 3.19 6.86 2.02
N VAL A 167 2.76 6.45 0.83
CA VAL A 167 3.62 6.32 -0.34
C VAL A 167 3.34 7.47 -1.32
N PRO A 168 4.37 8.02 -1.98
CA PRO A 168 4.24 9.23 -2.79
C PRO A 168 3.70 8.91 -4.19
N ILE A 169 2.39 8.76 -4.28
CA ILE A 169 1.69 8.56 -5.56
C ILE A 169 0.26 9.09 -5.46
N GLY A 170 -0.15 9.87 -6.46
CA GLY A 170 -1.51 10.35 -6.61
C GLY A 170 -2.43 9.44 -7.42
N VAL A 171 -3.70 9.83 -7.47
CA VAL A 171 -4.69 9.21 -8.33
C VAL A 171 -4.48 9.72 -9.75
N LYS A 172 -4.10 8.79 -10.65
CA LYS A 172 -3.88 9.11 -12.06
C LYS A 172 -5.05 9.86 -12.69
N GLY A 173 -4.78 11.04 -13.26
CA GLY A 173 -5.76 11.92 -13.89
C GLY A 173 -6.55 12.80 -12.91
N SER A 174 -6.25 12.75 -11.61
CA SER A 174 -6.80 13.70 -10.63
C SER A 174 -6.22 15.09 -10.88
N PRO A 175 -7.02 16.17 -10.76
CA PRO A 175 -6.49 17.54 -10.77
C PRO A 175 -5.47 17.80 -9.64
N LYS A 176 -5.48 16.97 -8.59
CA LYS A 176 -4.60 17.06 -7.42
C LYS A 176 -3.56 15.93 -7.37
N GLU A 177 -3.32 15.24 -8.48
CA GLU A 177 -2.45 14.05 -8.57
C GLU A 177 -1.07 14.29 -7.93
N ASP A 178 -0.46 15.45 -8.17
CA ASP A 178 0.90 15.73 -7.68
C ASP A 178 0.98 15.89 -6.15
N ILE A 179 -0.09 16.31 -5.49
CA ILE A 179 -0.14 16.55 -4.04
C ILE A 179 -0.87 15.43 -3.26
N GLU A 180 -1.39 14.44 -3.95
CA GLU A 180 -2.01 13.27 -3.34
C GLU A 180 -0.99 12.23 -2.90
N TRP A 181 -1.24 11.62 -1.76
CA TRP A 181 -0.48 10.52 -1.19
C TRP A 181 -1.39 9.32 -1.00
N ARG A 182 -0.87 8.11 -1.27
CA ARG A 182 -1.61 6.88 -1.04
C ARG A 182 -1.29 6.32 0.34
N VAL A 183 -2.32 5.97 1.09
CA VAL A 183 -2.18 5.24 2.36
C VAL A 183 -1.67 3.83 2.06
N SER A 184 -0.67 3.38 2.82
CA SER A 184 -0.10 2.04 2.75
C SER A 184 -0.21 1.33 4.09
N PHE A 185 -0.78 0.13 4.05
CA PHE A 185 -0.90 -0.78 5.18
C PHE A 185 0.19 -1.86 5.18
N SER A 186 1.29 -1.69 4.44
CA SER A 186 2.32 -2.75 4.27
C SER A 186 2.91 -3.27 5.59
N VAL A 187 3.00 -2.44 6.64
CA VAL A 187 3.40 -2.92 7.98
C VAL A 187 2.34 -3.83 8.58
N ALA A 188 1.07 -3.45 8.48
CA ALA A 188 -0.04 -4.27 8.95
C ALA A 188 -0.12 -5.60 8.17
N GLU A 189 -0.01 -5.55 6.84
CA GLU A 189 0.03 -6.73 5.98
C GLU A 189 1.16 -7.68 6.38
N LYS A 190 2.36 -7.14 6.64
CA LYS A 190 3.51 -7.93 7.09
C LYS A 190 3.27 -8.59 8.44
N LEU A 191 2.71 -7.86 9.41
CA LEU A 191 2.35 -8.41 10.71
C LEU A 191 1.32 -9.55 10.58
N LEU A 192 0.35 -9.41 9.68
CA LEU A 192 -0.63 -10.46 9.39
C LEU A 192 0.04 -11.68 8.74
N ILE A 193 0.85 -11.49 7.70
CA ILE A 193 1.57 -12.59 7.03
C ILE A 193 2.47 -13.35 7.99
N ASN A 194 3.13 -12.67 8.93
CA ASN A 194 3.97 -13.31 9.95
C ASN A 194 3.20 -14.25 10.89
N THR A 195 1.87 -14.18 10.90
CA THR A 195 1.00 -15.08 11.69
C THR A 195 0.45 -16.23 10.87
N PHE A 196 0.70 -16.25 9.55
CA PHE A 196 0.28 -17.34 8.69
C PHE A 196 1.00 -18.64 9.05
N THR A 197 0.25 -19.74 9.02
CA THR A 197 0.77 -21.10 9.16
C THR A 197 0.73 -21.78 7.79
N HIS A 198 -0.21 -22.69 7.58
CA HIS A 198 -0.45 -23.32 6.28
C HIS A 198 -1.02 -22.33 5.23
N GLN A 199 -1.58 -21.21 5.67
CA GLN A 199 -1.92 -20.07 4.80
C GLN A 199 -0.72 -19.63 3.96
N LEU A 200 0.49 -19.60 4.55
CA LEU A 200 1.69 -19.14 3.86
C LEU A 200 2.08 -20.09 2.72
N ILE A 201 1.87 -21.39 2.92
CA ILE A 201 2.10 -22.41 1.88
C ILE A 201 1.11 -22.20 0.73
N CYS A 202 -0.18 -22.03 1.02
CA CYS A 202 -1.18 -21.69 -0.01
C CYS A 202 -0.81 -20.41 -0.76
N TYR A 203 -0.44 -19.35 -0.05
CA TYR A 203 -0.04 -18.09 -0.66
C TYR A 203 1.20 -18.24 -1.56
N ALA A 204 2.22 -18.98 -1.11
CA ALA A 204 3.42 -19.27 -1.91
C ALA A 204 3.08 -20.04 -3.20
N LEU A 205 2.22 -21.06 -3.11
CA LEU A 205 1.74 -21.80 -4.28
C LEU A 205 1.00 -20.90 -5.27
N LEU A 206 0.14 -20.00 -4.78
CA LEU A 206 -0.56 -19.04 -5.63
C LEU A 206 0.41 -18.07 -6.32
N LYS A 207 1.46 -17.60 -5.62
CA LYS A 207 2.50 -16.76 -6.24
C LYS A 207 3.27 -17.52 -7.32
N ILE A 208 3.55 -18.80 -7.13
CA ILE A 208 4.21 -19.66 -8.14
C ILE A 208 3.30 -19.79 -9.37
N ILE A 209 2.01 -20.10 -9.18
CA ILE A 209 1.03 -20.19 -10.27
C ILE A 209 0.93 -18.87 -11.05
N LEU A 210 0.88 -17.75 -10.33
CA LEU A 210 0.86 -16.43 -10.96
C LEU A 210 2.13 -16.19 -11.78
N LYS A 211 3.30 -16.47 -11.22
CA LYS A 211 4.59 -16.21 -11.87
C LYS A 211 4.84 -17.11 -13.07
N ASP A 212 4.68 -18.42 -12.91
CA ASP A 212 5.08 -19.40 -13.90
C ASP A 212 3.96 -19.69 -14.90
N GLY A 213 2.70 -19.57 -14.47
CA GLY A 213 1.53 -19.91 -15.27
C GLY A 213 0.82 -18.71 -15.91
N ILE A 214 0.71 -17.57 -15.22
CA ILE A 214 -0.16 -16.44 -15.65
C ILE A 214 0.66 -15.26 -16.18
N ALA A 215 1.79 -14.92 -15.58
CA ALA A 215 2.57 -13.74 -15.95
C ALA A 215 3.15 -13.82 -17.38
N ASN A 216 3.30 -15.05 -17.90
CA ASN A 216 3.74 -15.30 -19.27
C ASN A 216 2.56 -15.38 -20.28
N ASP A 217 1.32 -15.36 -19.79
CA ASP A 217 0.13 -15.41 -20.63
C ASP A 217 -0.22 -14.01 -21.15
N TYR A 218 -0.36 -13.86 -22.47
CA TYR A 218 -0.58 -12.55 -23.08
C TYR A 218 -1.92 -11.91 -22.69
N GLU A 219 -2.96 -12.72 -22.50
CA GLU A 219 -4.30 -12.24 -22.16
C GLU A 219 -4.41 -11.91 -20.67
N CYS A 220 -3.72 -12.67 -19.81
CA CYS A 220 -3.92 -12.62 -18.37
C CYS A 220 -2.84 -11.86 -17.58
N LYS A 221 -1.65 -11.61 -18.15
CA LYS A 221 -0.49 -11.07 -17.41
C LYS A 221 -0.72 -9.75 -16.65
N ASN A 222 -1.67 -8.94 -17.10
CA ASN A 222 -1.99 -7.64 -16.49
C ASN A 222 -3.27 -7.67 -15.63
N LEU A 223 -3.95 -8.82 -15.54
CA LEU A 223 -5.22 -8.95 -14.81
C LEU A 223 -5.03 -9.25 -13.33
N LEU A 224 -3.93 -9.93 -12.97
CA LEU A 224 -3.63 -10.36 -11.60
C LEU A 224 -2.20 -9.98 -11.23
N CYS A 225 -2.02 -9.63 -9.96
CA CYS A 225 -0.71 -9.37 -9.36
C CYS A 225 -0.67 -9.95 -7.94
N SER A 226 0.51 -9.99 -7.34
CA SER A 226 0.76 -10.56 -6.00
C SER A 226 -0.11 -9.89 -4.92
N PHE A 227 -0.40 -8.59 -5.06
CA PHE A 227 -1.26 -7.86 -4.13
C PHE A 227 -2.70 -8.43 -4.08
N PHE A 228 -3.28 -8.80 -5.22
CA PHE A 228 -4.61 -9.43 -5.25
C PHE A 228 -4.60 -10.77 -4.55
N LEU A 229 -3.58 -11.61 -4.78
CA LEU A 229 -3.45 -12.91 -4.11
C LEU A 229 -3.35 -12.74 -2.60
N LYS A 230 -2.52 -11.80 -2.15
CA LYS A 230 -2.35 -11.48 -0.73
C LYS A 230 -3.67 -11.06 -0.08
N THR A 231 -4.39 -10.16 -0.74
CA THR A 231 -5.69 -9.67 -0.28
C THR A 231 -6.70 -10.81 -0.16
N ILE A 232 -6.78 -11.68 -1.17
CA ILE A 232 -7.65 -12.87 -1.15
C ILE A 232 -7.29 -13.79 0.03
N MET A 233 -5.99 -14.02 0.26
CA MET A 233 -5.54 -14.85 1.37
C MET A 233 -5.93 -14.27 2.74
N PHE A 234 -5.92 -12.95 2.92
CA PHE A 234 -6.43 -12.33 4.16
C PHE A 234 -7.93 -12.57 4.35
N TRP A 235 -8.74 -12.37 3.31
CA TRP A 235 -10.19 -12.63 3.39
C TRP A 235 -10.50 -14.08 3.74
N ILE A 236 -9.90 -15.02 3.02
CA ILE A 236 -10.12 -16.46 3.26
C ILE A 236 -9.64 -16.86 4.66
N SER A 237 -8.55 -16.26 5.16
CA SER A 237 -8.04 -16.52 6.51
C SER A 237 -8.96 -16.02 7.61
N GLU A 238 -9.74 -14.97 7.35
CA GLU A 238 -10.75 -14.46 8.28
C GLU A 238 -12.04 -15.30 8.25
N GLU A 239 -12.44 -15.78 7.08
CA GLU A 239 -13.66 -16.57 6.88
C GLU A 239 -13.52 -18.03 7.36
N LEU A 240 -12.38 -18.65 7.09
CA LEU A 240 -12.19 -20.07 7.39
C LEU A 240 -11.71 -20.30 8.84
N PRO A 241 -12.29 -21.28 9.55
CA PRO A 241 -11.81 -21.66 10.87
C PRO A 241 -10.33 -22.08 10.84
N SER A 242 -9.60 -21.77 11.91
CA SER A 242 -8.18 -22.14 12.06
C SER A 242 -7.90 -23.63 11.85
N ALA A 243 -8.85 -24.52 12.19
CA ALA A 243 -8.75 -25.96 12.01
C ALA A 243 -8.67 -26.42 10.53
N VAL A 244 -9.05 -25.57 9.57
CA VAL A 244 -8.97 -25.87 8.14
C VAL A 244 -7.52 -25.81 7.64
N TRP A 245 -6.69 -24.95 8.24
CA TRP A 245 -5.32 -24.69 7.83
C TRP A 245 -4.36 -25.77 8.35
N LYS A 246 -4.42 -26.95 7.74
CA LYS A 246 -3.55 -28.12 7.98
C LYS A 246 -3.16 -28.80 6.65
N PRO A 247 -2.07 -29.60 6.61
CA PRO A 247 -1.54 -30.14 5.35
C PRO A 247 -2.57 -30.93 4.54
N ASP A 248 -3.37 -31.78 5.20
CA ASP A 248 -4.35 -32.67 4.55
C ASP A 248 -5.47 -31.91 3.82
N ASN A 249 -5.72 -30.66 4.22
CA ASN A 249 -6.82 -29.85 3.70
C ASN A 249 -6.35 -28.85 2.63
N LEU A 250 -5.06 -28.77 2.32
CA LEU A 250 -4.52 -27.77 1.38
C LEU A 250 -5.17 -27.85 -0.01
N ASN A 251 -5.46 -29.06 -0.50
CA ASN A 251 -6.15 -29.25 -1.78
C ASN A 251 -7.59 -28.72 -1.77
N LEU A 252 -8.30 -28.88 -0.65
CA LEU A 252 -9.66 -28.34 -0.48
C LEU A 252 -9.62 -26.82 -0.43
N VAL A 253 -8.66 -26.24 0.30
CA VAL A 253 -8.47 -24.79 0.36
C VAL A 253 -8.11 -24.22 -1.01
N LEU A 254 -7.28 -24.89 -1.81
CA LEU A 254 -6.98 -24.45 -3.18
C LEU A 254 -8.23 -24.50 -4.08
N CYS A 255 -9.11 -25.49 -3.91
CA CYS A 255 -10.42 -25.52 -4.57
C CYS A 255 -11.35 -24.39 -4.08
N ASP A 256 -11.34 -24.06 -2.79
CA ASP A 256 -12.10 -22.93 -2.26
C ASP A 256 -11.54 -21.60 -2.77
N VAL A 257 -10.22 -21.45 -2.92
CA VAL A 257 -9.59 -20.31 -3.60
C VAL A 257 -10.01 -20.22 -5.07
N GLN A 258 -10.18 -21.36 -5.76
CA GLN A 258 -10.75 -21.39 -7.12
C GLN A 258 -12.23 -20.94 -7.13
N GLN A 259 -13.00 -21.26 -6.08
CA GLN A 259 -14.36 -20.74 -5.90
C GLN A 259 -14.39 -19.27 -5.46
N VAL A 260 -13.37 -18.79 -4.76
CA VAL A 260 -13.18 -17.36 -4.46
C VAL A 260 -12.73 -16.60 -5.72
N SER A 261 -12.08 -17.25 -6.68
CA SER A 261 -11.91 -16.75 -8.05
C SER A 261 -13.28 -16.58 -8.76
N LEU A 262 -14.29 -17.41 -8.45
CA LEU A 262 -15.68 -17.16 -8.82
C LEU A 262 -16.32 -16.00 -8.01
N LEU A 263 -15.90 -15.75 -6.76
CA LEU A 263 -16.20 -14.48 -6.06
C LEU A 263 -15.48 -13.28 -6.70
N CYS A 264 -14.31 -13.43 -7.32
CA CYS A 264 -13.70 -12.40 -8.15
C CYS A 264 -14.53 -12.12 -9.42
N ARG A 265 -15.24 -13.13 -9.96
CA ARG A 265 -16.30 -12.92 -10.97
C ARG A 265 -17.52 -12.19 -10.38
N ALA A 266 -17.82 -12.33 -9.08
CA ALA A 266 -18.80 -11.49 -8.38
C ALA A 266 -18.28 -10.07 -8.05
N PHE A 267 -16.96 -9.87 -7.90
CA PHE A 267 -16.35 -8.54 -7.82
C PHE A 267 -16.31 -7.83 -9.18
N SER A 268 -16.32 -8.59 -10.29
CA SER A 268 -16.61 -8.02 -11.62
C SER A 268 -18.01 -7.38 -11.65
N LEU A 269 -18.95 -7.83 -10.82
CA LEU A 269 -20.29 -7.24 -10.65
C LEU A 269 -20.27 -5.92 -9.85
N LEU A 270 -19.29 -5.70 -8.96
CA LEU A 270 -19.05 -4.39 -8.30
C LEU A 270 -18.27 -3.41 -9.21
N ALA A 271 -17.35 -3.91 -10.03
CA ALA A 271 -16.71 -3.11 -11.08
C ALA A 271 -17.70 -2.74 -12.21
N LEU A 272 -18.67 -3.61 -12.53
CA LEU A 272 -19.74 -3.33 -13.51
C LEU A 272 -20.78 -2.31 -13.04
N LEU A 273 -20.93 -2.09 -11.73
CA LEU A 273 -21.76 -1.00 -11.21
C LEU A 273 -21.08 0.38 -11.32
N HIS A 274 -19.76 0.43 -11.53
CA HIS A 274 -19.03 1.68 -11.82
C HIS A 274 -18.96 2.04 -13.31
N SER A 275 -19.32 1.12 -14.24
CA SER A 275 -19.33 1.41 -15.68
C SER A 275 -20.72 1.77 -16.24
N ARG A 276 -21.83 1.38 -15.59
CA ARG A 276 -23.19 1.67 -16.12
C ARG A 276 -23.77 3.05 -15.83
N LYS A 277 -23.07 3.94 -15.10
CA LYS A 277 -23.50 5.35 -14.95
C LYS A 277 -23.02 6.28 -16.07
N GLN A 278 -22.19 5.82 -17.01
CA GLN A 278 -21.82 6.60 -18.20
C GLN A 278 -22.69 6.34 -19.45
N HIS A 279 -23.66 5.42 -19.42
CA HIS A 279 -24.57 5.17 -20.55
C HIS A 279 -26.04 5.59 -20.34
N VAL A 280 -26.35 6.29 -19.25
CA VAL A 280 -27.69 6.89 -19.02
C VAL A 280 -27.66 8.42 -19.05
N ARG A 281 -26.48 9.07 -19.17
CA ARG A 281 -26.38 10.52 -19.40
C ARG A 281 -26.31 10.94 -20.88
N GLU A 282 -26.24 9.99 -21.82
CA GLU A 282 -26.32 10.27 -23.26
C GLU A 282 -27.71 9.99 -23.87
N GLN A 283 -28.75 9.75 -23.05
CA GLN A 283 -30.14 9.61 -23.54
C GLN A 283 -31.13 10.64 -22.96
N ASN A 284 -30.68 11.63 -22.17
CA ASN A 284 -31.55 12.73 -21.70
C ASN A 284 -31.25 14.10 -22.34
N SER A 285 -30.43 14.15 -23.39
CA SER A 285 -30.47 15.25 -24.35
C SER A 285 -31.34 14.84 -25.54
N GLY A 286 -32.64 14.74 -25.31
CA GLY A 286 -33.59 14.78 -26.42
C GLY A 286 -33.70 16.22 -26.93
N PRO A 287 -33.47 16.50 -28.22
CA PRO A 287 -33.94 17.74 -28.82
C PRO A 287 -35.41 17.54 -29.19
N CYS A 288 -36.31 18.26 -28.53
CA CYS A 288 -37.66 18.43 -29.04
C CYS A 288 -38.13 19.87 -28.79
N SER A 289 -38.03 20.64 -29.88
CA SER A 289 -38.72 21.91 -30.21
C SER A 289 -38.32 23.16 -29.43
#